data_AF-A0A7R9HJQ7-F1
#
_entry.id   AF-A0A7R9HJQ7-F1
#
_cell.length_a   1.000
_cell.length_b   1.000
_cell.length_c   1.000
_cell.angle_alpha   90.00
_cell.angle_beta   90.00
_cell.angle_gamma   90.00
#
_symmetry.space_group_name_H-M   'P 1'
#
loop_
_entity.id
_entity.type
_entity.pdbx_description
1 polymer ?
#
loop_
_entity_poly.entity_id
_entity_poly.type
_entity_poly.pdbx_seq_one_letter_code
_entity_poly.pdbx_strand_id
1 'polypeptide(L)'
;MKADTVPPVVSSSVQDMYSLGMWAHNLTVTDYQDLIDRGWRRSGLYCYKPTMSLTCCPLYTIRCAALEFKLSKSQKKVLKRMHRFLSHGSTKSNEGRSETPEIMGAYVNITSMRPPCKKAKFLRLERKQKKLLSQGFSEKEVESMTRRGKSLGNKEKSLENFLNEPLPPNPAHRLEVRLVRSNPPSQELEQTYQEAYQVYLKYQMAVHGDSAEKCTLHQYTRFLVKSPLKSYALFVRYQFHVHQEKDDKWTYPAFEEFLVDSPLVGYGSFHQQYWLSGRLVAVGVIDILPRCISSVYFYYDPDLGHLSLGTYASLRELALTQSLYHHAPSLQYYYMGFYIQTCPKMRYKA
;
A
#
# COMPACT_ATOMS: atom_id res chain seq x y z
N MET A 1 -28.57 5.93 -34.73
CA MET A 1 -27.75 7.15 -34.52
C MET A 1 -26.32 6.81 -34.82
N LYS A 2 -25.76 7.41 -35.88
CA LYS A 2 -24.35 7.24 -36.27
C LYS A 2 -23.48 7.91 -35.21
N ALA A 3 -22.49 7.19 -34.69
CA ALA A 3 -21.49 7.74 -33.79
C ALA A 3 -20.30 8.17 -34.65
N ASP A 4 -20.16 9.48 -34.84
CA ASP A 4 -19.00 10.07 -35.51
C ASP A 4 -17.80 9.98 -34.58
N THR A 5 -16.81 9.17 -34.95
CA THR A 5 -15.50 9.13 -34.30
C THR A 5 -14.67 10.30 -34.81
N VAL A 6 -14.42 11.30 -33.97
CA VAL A 6 -13.44 12.36 -34.23
C VAL A 6 -12.03 11.77 -34.09
N PRO A 7 -11.14 11.86 -35.10
CA PRO A 7 -9.76 11.41 -34.95
C PRO A 7 -8.99 12.39 -34.04
N PRO A 8 -8.12 11.89 -33.14
CA PRO A 8 -7.38 12.79 -32.26
C PRO A 8 -6.30 13.55 -33.03
N VAL A 9 -6.26 14.86 -32.78
CA VAL A 9 -5.23 15.79 -33.25
C VAL A 9 -3.87 15.36 -32.70
N VAL A 10 -2.90 15.17 -33.59
CA VAL A 10 -1.52 14.81 -33.25
C VAL A 10 -0.77 16.06 -32.78
N SER A 11 -0.32 16.06 -31.53
CA SER A 11 0.65 17.02 -31.00
C SER A 11 1.78 16.24 -30.32
N SER A 12 2.98 16.38 -30.88
CA SER A 12 4.18 15.68 -30.48
C SER A 12 4.85 16.35 -29.27
N SER A 13 4.70 15.79 -28.06
CA SER A 13 5.71 15.78 -26.97
C SER A 13 5.19 15.33 -25.59
N VAL A 14 4.35 14.29 -25.48
CA VAL A 14 3.96 13.70 -24.18
C VAL A 14 3.98 12.17 -24.28
N GLN A 15 4.51 11.48 -23.27
CA GLN A 15 4.37 10.02 -23.14
C GLN A 15 2.90 9.67 -22.92
N ASP A 16 2.15 9.51 -24.00
CA ASP A 16 0.71 9.33 -23.91
C ASP A 16 0.34 7.91 -23.46
N MET A 17 -0.41 7.84 -22.36
CA MET A 17 -1.08 6.63 -21.90
C MET A 17 -2.49 6.59 -22.49
N TYR A 18 -2.70 5.74 -23.49
CA TYR A 18 -4.02 5.54 -24.06
C TYR A 18 -4.83 4.59 -23.16
N SER A 19 -6.07 4.99 -22.84
CA SER A 19 -6.99 4.15 -22.10
C SER A 19 -8.39 4.28 -22.66
N LEU A 20 -9.14 3.18 -22.64
CA LEU A 20 -10.58 3.20 -22.77
C LEU A 20 -11.16 3.49 -21.39
N GLY A 21 -12.20 4.33 -21.33
CA GLY A 21 -12.84 4.61 -20.05
C GLY A 21 -14.32 4.91 -20.17
N MET A 22 -14.98 4.83 -19.02
CA MET A 22 -16.41 5.04 -18.87
C MET A 22 -16.70 5.72 -17.53
N TRP A 23 -17.73 6.57 -17.53
CA TRP A 23 -18.31 7.08 -16.29
C TRP A 23 -19.27 6.06 -15.73
N ALA A 24 -18.99 5.60 -14.52
CA ALA A 24 -19.84 4.71 -13.78
C ALA A 24 -20.47 5.50 -12.63
N HIS A 25 -21.78 5.74 -12.70
CA HIS A 25 -22.50 6.42 -11.61
C HIS A 25 -22.99 5.45 -10.54
N ASN A 26 -23.26 4.21 -10.94
CA ASN A 26 -23.70 3.12 -10.08
C ASN A 26 -23.04 1.82 -10.54
N LEU A 27 -22.33 1.14 -9.64
CA LEU A 27 -21.80 -0.21 -9.83
C LEU A 27 -22.04 -1.03 -8.57
N THR A 28 -22.36 -2.31 -8.75
CA THR A 28 -22.28 -3.27 -7.65
C THR A 28 -20.82 -3.63 -7.41
N VAL A 29 -20.50 -4.12 -6.21
CA VAL A 29 -19.15 -4.59 -5.89
C VAL A 29 -18.77 -5.83 -6.72
N THR A 30 -19.75 -6.62 -7.15
CA THR A 30 -19.57 -7.79 -8.03
C THR A 30 -19.24 -7.35 -9.46
N ASP A 31 -19.99 -6.39 -10.02
CA ASP A 31 -19.71 -5.88 -11.38
C ASP A 31 -18.30 -5.28 -11.44
N TYR A 32 -17.92 -4.50 -10.41
CA TYR A 32 -16.59 -3.93 -10.36
C TYR A 32 -15.49 -4.97 -10.13
N GLN A 33 -15.77 -6.05 -9.39
CA GLN A 33 -14.86 -7.19 -9.27
C GLN A 33 -14.61 -7.85 -10.65
N ASP A 34 -15.64 -8.00 -11.48
CA ASP A 34 -15.45 -8.58 -12.82
C ASP A 34 -14.69 -7.63 -13.76
N LEU A 35 -14.85 -6.32 -13.59
CA LEU A 35 -14.05 -5.32 -14.28
C LEU A 35 -12.57 -5.37 -13.85
N ILE A 36 -12.28 -5.39 -12.54
CA ILE A 36 -10.89 -5.36 -12.04
C ILE A 36 -10.10 -6.60 -12.46
N ASP A 37 -10.76 -7.76 -12.50
CA ASP A 37 -10.19 -9.03 -12.94
C ASP A 37 -9.86 -9.03 -14.45
N ARG A 38 -10.54 -8.17 -15.23
CA ARG A 38 -10.27 -7.93 -16.66
C ARG A 38 -9.30 -6.76 -16.89
N GLY A 39 -8.69 -6.23 -15.83
CA GLY A 39 -7.68 -5.17 -15.90
C GLY A 39 -8.22 -3.74 -15.89
N TRP A 40 -9.50 -3.53 -15.60
CA TRP A 40 -10.05 -2.19 -15.37
C TRP A 40 -9.66 -1.67 -13.98
N ARG A 41 -9.59 -0.35 -13.83
CA ARG A 41 -9.40 0.37 -12.56
C ARG A 41 -10.32 1.57 -12.50
N ARG A 42 -10.39 2.23 -11.35
CA ARG A 42 -11.18 3.46 -11.19
C ARG A 42 -10.41 4.58 -10.51
N SER A 43 -10.86 5.80 -10.77
CA SER A 43 -10.53 6.99 -9.99
C SER A 43 -11.81 7.81 -9.86
N GLY A 44 -12.30 7.95 -8.63
CA GLY A 44 -13.65 8.45 -8.42
C GLY A 44 -14.71 7.55 -9.08
N LEU A 45 -15.57 8.19 -9.87
CA LEU A 45 -16.61 7.57 -10.69
C LEU A 45 -16.13 7.14 -12.10
N TYR A 46 -14.88 7.44 -12.47
CA TYR A 46 -14.36 7.09 -13.78
C TYR A 46 -13.64 5.74 -13.74
N CYS A 47 -14.12 4.77 -14.53
CA CYS A 47 -13.46 3.49 -14.72
C CYS A 47 -12.66 3.51 -16.03
N TYR A 48 -11.46 2.93 -16.03
CA TYR A 48 -10.57 2.93 -17.18
C TYR A 48 -9.78 1.63 -17.29
N LYS A 49 -9.43 1.27 -18.51
CA LYS A 49 -8.54 0.16 -18.85
C LYS A 49 -7.49 0.66 -19.84
N PRO A 50 -6.20 0.64 -19.48
CA PRO A 50 -5.15 1.06 -20.40
C PRO A 50 -5.07 0.14 -21.64
N THR A 51 -4.84 0.73 -22.80
CA THR A 51 -4.73 0.02 -24.09
C THR A 51 -3.27 -0.33 -24.35
N MET A 52 -2.85 -1.54 -23.93
CA MET A 52 -1.44 -1.96 -23.94
C MET A 52 -0.75 -1.84 -25.30
N SER A 53 -1.47 -1.99 -26.41
CA SER A 53 -0.91 -1.88 -27.77
C SER A 53 -0.55 -0.46 -28.18
N LEU A 54 -1.05 0.55 -27.47
CA LEU A 54 -0.85 1.97 -27.79
C LEU A 54 -0.01 2.69 -26.73
N THR A 55 0.12 2.12 -25.52
CA THR A 55 0.88 2.74 -24.44
C THR A 55 2.37 2.44 -24.56
N CYS A 56 3.20 3.47 -24.56
CA CYS A 56 4.66 3.34 -24.67
C CYS A 56 5.34 2.62 -23.49
N CYS A 57 4.66 2.49 -22.35
CA CYS A 57 5.12 1.75 -21.17
C CYS A 57 4.04 0.76 -20.70
N PRO A 58 4.29 -0.57 -20.67
CA PRO A 58 3.28 -1.54 -20.26
C PRO A 58 2.88 -1.35 -18.79
N LEU A 59 1.57 -1.31 -18.53
CA LEU A 59 1.02 -1.26 -17.17
C LEU A 59 0.64 -2.67 -16.71
N TYR A 60 1.43 -3.22 -15.79
CA TYR A 60 1.16 -4.54 -15.24
C TYR A 60 0.17 -4.44 -14.08
N THR A 61 -0.92 -5.20 -14.14
CA THR A 61 -1.80 -5.39 -12.97
C THR A 61 -1.04 -6.23 -11.94
N ILE A 62 -0.80 -5.66 -10.76
CA ILE A 62 -0.23 -6.43 -9.65
C ILE A 62 -1.37 -7.00 -8.81
N ARG A 63 -1.49 -8.32 -8.86
CA ARG A 63 -2.34 -9.13 -8.00
C ARG A 63 -1.45 -10.01 -7.12
N CYS A 64 -1.63 -9.91 -5.81
CA CYS A 64 -0.95 -10.72 -4.82
C CYS A 64 -1.92 -11.74 -4.23
N ALA A 65 -1.55 -13.02 -4.20
CA ALA A 65 -2.25 -14.04 -3.42
C ALA A 65 -1.90 -13.85 -1.94
N ALA A 66 -2.82 -13.31 -1.14
CA ALA A 66 -2.50 -12.79 0.18
C ALA A 66 -2.08 -13.89 1.17
N LEU A 67 -2.67 -15.08 1.04
CA LEU A 67 -2.40 -16.23 1.91
C LEU A 67 -1.03 -16.88 1.63
N GLU A 68 -0.55 -16.77 0.39
CA GLU A 68 0.74 -17.33 -0.04
C GLU A 68 1.90 -16.33 0.12
N PHE A 69 1.58 -15.09 0.51
CA PHE A 69 2.56 -14.02 0.57
C PHE A 69 3.67 -14.31 1.58
N LYS A 70 4.91 -14.10 1.15
CA LYS A 70 6.10 -14.22 2.00
C LYS A 70 6.83 -12.89 2.08
N LEU A 71 7.08 -12.44 3.30
CA LEU A 71 7.79 -11.20 3.55
C LEU A 71 9.22 -11.21 3.02
N SER A 72 9.53 -10.28 2.14
CA SER A 72 10.88 -10.03 1.64
C SER A 72 11.77 -9.38 2.72
N LYS A 73 13.10 -9.43 2.52
CA LYS A 73 14.06 -8.78 3.44
C LYS A 73 13.88 -7.25 3.48
N SER A 74 13.48 -6.61 2.38
CA SER A 74 13.23 -5.17 2.33
C SER A 74 11.95 -4.82 3.09
N GLN A 75 10.87 -5.58 2.90
CA GLN A 75 9.61 -5.39 3.64
C GLN A 75 9.80 -5.56 5.15
N LYS A 76 10.55 -6.59 5.59
CA LYS A 76 10.91 -6.75 7.01
C LYS A 76 11.68 -5.56 7.57
N LYS A 77 12.54 -4.91 6.77
CA LYS A 77 13.25 -3.69 7.20
C LYS A 77 12.29 -2.51 7.39
N VAL A 78 11.29 -2.36 6.51
CA VAL A 78 10.27 -1.31 6.64
C VAL A 78 9.46 -1.51 7.92
N LEU A 79 8.98 -2.73 8.19
CA LEU A 79 8.24 -3.05 9.43
C LEU A 79 9.06 -2.73 10.69
N LYS A 80 10.33 -3.14 10.72
CA LYS A 80 11.25 -2.84 11.83
C LYS A 80 11.57 -1.35 11.97
N ARG A 81 11.63 -0.62 10.86
CA ARG A 81 11.84 0.83 10.87
C ARG A 81 10.65 1.53 11.51
N MET A 82 9.44 1.16 11.11
CA MET A 82 8.21 1.68 11.71
C MET A 82 8.15 1.35 13.20
N HIS A 83 8.37 0.09 13.61
CA HIS A 83 8.38 -0.28 15.02
C HIS A 83 9.40 0.51 15.84
N ARG A 84 10.63 0.70 15.34
CA ARG A 84 11.64 1.52 16.01
C ARG A 84 11.21 2.97 16.14
N PHE A 85 10.64 3.53 15.07
CA PHE A 85 10.14 4.90 15.06
C PHE A 85 9.03 5.08 16.11
N LEU A 86 8.07 4.15 16.19
CA LEU A 86 7.03 4.19 17.21
C LEU A 86 7.60 4.04 18.63
N SER A 87 8.59 3.16 18.80
CA SER A 87 9.20 2.88 20.10
C SER A 87 10.04 4.04 20.63
N HIS A 88 10.85 4.68 19.78
CA HIS A 88 11.92 5.57 20.21
C HIS A 88 11.98 6.91 19.46
N GLY A 89 11.06 7.15 18.51
CA GLY A 89 11.06 8.33 17.67
C GLY A 89 12.14 8.29 16.60
N SER A 90 12.35 9.43 15.95
CA SER A 90 13.40 9.56 14.94
C SER A 90 14.76 9.68 15.61
N THR A 91 15.55 8.61 15.62
CA THR A 91 16.98 8.71 15.95
C THR A 91 17.66 9.45 14.80
N LYS A 92 18.18 10.66 15.04
CA LYS A 92 19.00 11.40 14.08
C LYS A 92 19.92 10.43 13.34
N SER A 93 19.80 10.37 12.01
CA SER A 93 20.78 9.71 11.16
C SER A 93 22.16 10.32 11.43
N ASN A 94 23.21 9.49 11.43
CA ASN A 94 24.62 9.87 11.36
C ASN A 94 24.85 11.15 10.52
N GLU A 95 24.88 12.31 11.15
CA GLU A 95 25.64 13.47 10.69
C GLU A 95 27.05 13.26 11.23
N GLY A 96 27.98 12.90 10.35
CA GLY A 96 29.34 12.58 10.77
C GLY A 96 30.13 11.73 9.79
N ARG A 97 30.14 12.10 8.51
CA ARG A 97 31.34 11.93 7.70
C ARG A 97 31.44 13.12 6.76
N SER A 98 32.09 14.16 7.27
CA SER A 98 32.62 15.28 6.50
C SER A 98 33.46 14.72 5.36
N GLU A 99 33.03 14.99 4.13
CA GLU A 99 33.92 14.98 2.97
C GLU A 99 34.66 16.31 2.99
N THR A 100 35.96 16.24 3.25
CA THR A 100 36.90 17.34 3.01
C THR A 100 37.01 17.55 1.50
N PRO A 101 36.97 18.81 1.01
CA PRO A 101 37.14 19.09 -0.41
C PRO A 101 38.63 19.10 -0.76
N GLU A 102 39.04 18.51 -1.89
CA GLU A 102 40.26 18.94 -2.59
C GLU A 102 40.35 18.40 -4.04
N ILE A 103 40.36 19.38 -4.96
CA ILE A 103 41.22 19.54 -6.14
C ILE A 103 40.94 18.70 -7.41
N MET A 104 40.55 19.48 -8.44
CA MET A 104 40.65 19.22 -9.87
C MET A 104 42.07 18.77 -10.26
N GLY A 105 42.22 17.57 -10.81
CA GLY A 105 43.49 17.05 -11.30
C GLY A 105 43.31 15.93 -12.31
N ALA A 106 43.89 16.13 -13.49
CA ALA A 106 43.86 15.29 -14.68
C ALA A 106 44.45 13.88 -14.50
N TYR A 107 43.85 12.91 -15.22
CA TYR A 107 44.41 11.66 -15.79
C TYR A 107 45.12 10.62 -14.87
N VAL A 108 44.60 9.38 -14.89
CA VAL A 108 45.21 8.14 -15.43
C VAL A 108 44.51 6.92 -14.78
N ASN A 109 44.04 6.02 -15.65
CA ASN A 109 43.38 4.77 -15.32
C ASN A 109 44.42 3.71 -14.91
N ILE A 110 44.54 3.42 -13.61
CA ILE A 110 45.27 2.24 -13.10
C ILE A 110 44.28 1.38 -12.29
N THR A 111 43.54 0.55 -13.02
CA THR A 111 42.77 -0.57 -12.47
C THR A 111 43.58 -1.85 -12.58
N SER A 112 44.57 -2.05 -11.70
CA SER A 112 45.02 -3.40 -11.32
C SER A 112 45.77 -3.29 -9.97
N MET A 113 45.69 -4.32 -9.11
CA MET A 113 46.35 -4.46 -7.79
C MET A 113 45.52 -4.17 -6.51
N ARG A 114 44.18 -4.04 -6.54
CA ARG A 114 43.39 -4.20 -5.29
C ARG A 114 42.95 -5.67 -5.14
N PRO A 115 43.42 -6.43 -4.14
CA PRO A 115 42.95 -7.79 -3.92
C PRO A 115 41.44 -7.77 -3.61
N PRO A 116 40.67 -8.79 -4.04
CA PRO A 116 39.23 -8.82 -3.84
C PRO A 116 38.91 -8.76 -2.36
N CYS A 117 38.24 -7.68 -1.92
CA CYS A 117 37.82 -7.55 -0.54
C CYS A 117 36.81 -8.66 -0.21
N LYS A 118 37.12 -9.48 0.81
CA LYS A 118 36.20 -10.53 1.28
C LYS A 118 34.84 -9.89 1.57
N LYS A 119 33.76 -10.44 1.00
CA LYS A 119 32.38 -9.96 1.27
C LYS A 119 32.17 -9.86 2.78
N ALA A 120 31.58 -8.75 3.26
CA ALA A 120 31.43 -8.43 4.69
C ALA A 120 30.81 -9.56 5.55
N LYS A 121 30.08 -10.49 4.94
CA LYS A 121 29.54 -11.70 5.59
C LYS A 121 30.64 -12.64 6.09
N PHE A 122 31.71 -12.85 5.33
CA PHE A 122 32.81 -13.74 5.71
C PHE A 122 33.63 -13.14 6.86
N LEU A 123 33.90 -11.84 6.81
CA LEU A 123 34.57 -11.11 7.90
C LEU A 123 33.78 -11.17 9.21
N ARG A 124 32.45 -11.12 9.15
CA ARG A 124 31.58 -11.27 10.34
C ARG A 124 31.60 -12.69 10.88
N LEU A 125 31.68 -13.71 10.02
CA LEU A 125 31.74 -15.11 10.41
C LEU A 125 33.10 -15.42 11.08
N GLU A 126 34.20 -14.96 10.49
CA GLU A 126 35.55 -15.09 11.05
C GLU A 126 35.66 -14.40 12.42
N ARG A 127 35.10 -13.19 12.57
CA ARG A 127 35.06 -12.49 13.87
C ARG A 127 34.29 -13.27 14.94
N LYS A 128 33.16 -13.88 14.56
CA LYS A 128 32.35 -14.70 15.49
C LYS A 128 33.07 -15.99 15.88
N GLN A 129 33.72 -16.67 14.93
CA GLN A 129 34.52 -17.87 15.19
C GLN A 129 35.71 -17.56 16.10
N LYS A 130 36.48 -16.51 15.81
CA LYS A 130 37.60 -16.06 16.66
C LYS A 130 37.15 -15.73 18.08
N LYS A 131 36.00 -15.08 18.24
CA LYS A 131 35.44 -14.78 19.57
C LYS A 131 35.12 -16.05 20.36
N LEU A 132 34.51 -17.06 19.73
CA LEU A 132 34.18 -18.31 20.39
C LEU A 132 35.43 -19.13 20.74
N LEU A 133 36.43 -19.17 19.85
CA LEU A 133 37.73 -19.79 20.16
C LEU A 133 38.41 -19.09 21.35
N SER A 134 38.38 -17.76 21.42
CA SER A 134 38.91 -16.99 22.57
C SER A 134 38.12 -17.19 23.87
N GLN A 135 36.92 -17.75 23.81
CA GLN A 135 36.10 -18.12 24.97
C GLN A 135 36.36 -19.56 25.44
N GLY A 136 37.36 -20.25 24.88
CA GLY A 136 37.79 -21.59 25.32
C GLY A 136 37.06 -22.75 24.63
N PHE A 137 36.22 -22.48 23.63
CA PHE A 137 35.56 -23.53 22.85
C PHE A 137 36.52 -24.14 21.83
N SER A 138 36.53 -25.47 21.70
CA SER A 138 37.29 -26.17 20.68
C SER A 138 36.76 -25.89 19.27
N GLU A 139 37.62 -26.05 18.25
CA GLU A 139 37.23 -25.84 16.85
C GLU A 139 35.99 -26.67 16.44
N LYS A 140 35.90 -27.92 16.93
CA LYS A 140 34.76 -28.81 16.70
C LYS A 140 33.47 -28.30 17.36
N GLU A 141 33.56 -27.70 18.53
CA GLU A 141 32.41 -27.08 19.23
C GLU A 141 31.96 -25.80 18.53
N VAL A 142 32.89 -24.95 18.10
CA VAL A 142 32.59 -23.73 17.32
C VAL A 142 31.91 -24.09 16.00
N GLU A 143 32.40 -25.11 15.32
CA GLU A 143 31.82 -25.59 14.07
C GLU A 143 30.43 -26.19 14.29
N SER A 144 30.28 -27.02 15.33
CA SER A 144 29.00 -27.57 15.79
C SER A 144 27.99 -26.47 16.12
N MET A 145 28.35 -25.46 16.91
CA MET A 145 27.48 -24.32 17.27
C MET A 145 27.10 -23.46 16.05
N THR A 146 28.01 -23.30 15.09
CA THR A 146 27.75 -22.59 13.84
C THR A 146 26.78 -23.36 12.94
N ARG A 147 26.82 -24.70 12.96
CA ARG A 147 25.85 -25.58 12.29
C ARG A 147 24.52 -25.66 13.06
N ARG A 148 24.53 -25.75 14.39
CA ARG A 148 23.33 -25.80 15.26
C ARG A 148 22.52 -24.50 15.17
N GLY A 149 23.18 -23.36 15.04
CA GLY A 149 22.54 -22.07 14.75
C GLY A 149 21.81 -21.99 13.40
N LYS A 150 22.05 -22.93 12.47
CA LYS A 150 21.23 -23.09 11.26
C LYS A 150 20.05 -24.05 11.47
N SER A 151 20.07 -24.90 12.51
CA SER A 151 19.19 -26.05 12.70
C SER A 151 18.05 -25.82 13.70
N LEU A 152 18.14 -24.83 14.59
CA LEU A 152 16.96 -24.37 15.33
C LEU A 152 16.10 -23.60 14.34
N GLY A 153 15.13 -24.28 13.73
CA GLY A 153 14.19 -23.73 12.77
C GLY A 153 13.56 -22.47 13.33
N ASN A 154 14.10 -21.32 12.95
CA ASN A 154 13.60 -20.03 13.38
C ASN A 154 12.27 -19.86 12.63
N LYS A 155 11.16 -20.26 13.27
CA LYS A 155 9.82 -20.22 12.68
C LYS A 155 9.61 -18.78 12.19
N GLU A 156 9.43 -18.63 10.89
CA GLU A 156 9.44 -17.31 10.26
C GLU A 156 8.29 -16.48 10.83
N LYS A 157 8.62 -15.32 11.43
CA LYS A 157 7.63 -14.42 12.03
C LYS A 157 6.64 -13.96 10.96
N SER A 158 5.34 -14.19 11.19
CA SER A 158 4.26 -13.79 10.27
C SER A 158 4.17 -12.26 10.13
N LEU A 159 3.50 -11.80 9.08
CA LEU A 159 3.23 -10.38 8.86
C LEU A 159 2.46 -9.76 10.04
N GLU A 160 1.41 -10.42 10.49
CA GLU A 160 0.62 -9.99 11.65
C GLU A 160 1.48 -9.82 12.90
N ASN A 161 2.37 -10.78 13.18
CA ASN A 161 3.26 -10.70 14.34
C ASN A 161 4.21 -9.50 14.26
N PHE A 162 4.61 -9.05 13.07
CA PHE A 162 5.43 -7.83 12.92
C PHE A 162 4.60 -6.57 13.14
N LEU A 163 3.36 -6.55 12.66
CA LEU A 163 2.47 -5.40 12.79
C LEU A 163 1.96 -5.19 14.22
N ASN A 164 1.76 -6.30 14.95
CA ASN A 164 1.25 -6.33 16.31
C ASN A 164 2.38 -6.53 17.35
N GLU A 165 3.63 -6.31 16.97
CA GLU A 165 4.76 -6.39 17.89
C GLU A 165 4.57 -5.34 19.01
N PRO A 166 4.58 -5.75 20.29
CA PRO A 166 4.33 -4.82 21.38
C PRO A 166 5.37 -3.71 21.42
N LEU A 167 4.90 -2.52 21.77
CA LEU A 167 5.72 -1.34 21.98
C LEU A 167 6.23 -1.31 23.43
N PRO A 168 7.34 -0.59 23.73
CA PRO A 168 7.77 -0.37 25.11
C PRO A 168 6.70 0.39 25.91
N PRO A 169 6.72 0.34 27.26
CA PRO A 169 5.70 0.97 28.11
C PRO A 169 5.46 2.46 27.83
N ASN A 170 6.52 3.19 27.48
CA ASN A 170 6.46 4.61 27.09
C ASN A 170 6.95 4.77 25.64
N PRO A 171 6.10 4.48 24.64
CA PRO A 171 6.48 4.65 23.24
C PRO A 171 6.54 6.13 22.88
N ALA A 172 7.48 6.49 22.01
CA ALA A 172 7.59 7.86 21.49
C ALA A 172 6.35 8.27 20.68
N HIS A 173 5.76 7.34 19.93
CA HIS A 173 4.57 7.59 19.15
C HIS A 173 3.58 6.43 19.23
N ARG A 174 2.29 6.75 19.18
CA ARG A 174 1.20 5.77 19.08
C ARG A 174 0.63 5.78 17.68
N LEU A 175 0.64 4.63 17.01
CA LEU A 175 -0.02 4.47 15.70
C LEU A 175 -1.38 3.82 15.89
N GLU A 176 -2.40 4.45 15.32
CA GLU A 176 -3.73 3.89 15.18
C GLU A 176 -4.08 3.82 13.68
N VAL A 177 -4.68 2.72 13.26
CA VAL A 177 -5.13 2.54 11.87
C VAL A 177 -6.62 2.30 11.89
N ARG A 178 -7.36 3.21 11.26
CA ARG A 178 -8.83 3.21 11.22
C ARG A 178 -9.29 2.90 9.80
N LEU A 179 -10.30 2.05 9.66
CA LEU A 179 -10.96 1.81 8.38
C LEU A 179 -12.26 2.61 8.34
N VAL A 180 -12.30 3.66 7.53
CA VAL A 180 -13.41 4.62 7.47
C VAL A 180 -14.16 4.46 6.17
N ARG A 181 -15.48 4.26 6.20
CA ARG A 181 -16.27 4.04 4.99
C ARG A 181 -16.46 5.34 4.21
N SER A 182 -16.11 5.31 2.92
CA SER A 182 -16.22 6.49 2.05
C SER A 182 -17.52 6.53 1.24
N ASN A 183 -18.11 5.36 0.95
CA ASN A 183 -19.37 5.27 0.24
C ASN A 183 -20.24 4.10 0.76
N PRO A 184 -21.49 4.37 1.23
CA PRO A 184 -21.99 5.69 1.64
C PRO A 184 -21.02 6.40 2.61
N PRO A 185 -20.95 7.74 2.63
CA PRO A 185 -20.08 8.45 3.56
C PRO A 185 -20.51 8.16 5.01
N SER A 186 -19.58 7.74 5.85
CA SER A 186 -19.83 7.59 7.29
C SER A 186 -19.59 8.91 8.04
N GLN A 187 -20.10 9.01 9.27
CA GLN A 187 -19.89 10.20 10.11
C GLN A 187 -18.39 10.46 10.36
N GLU A 188 -17.59 9.40 10.52
CA GLU A 188 -16.15 9.51 10.71
C GLU A 188 -15.46 10.06 9.47
N LEU A 189 -15.96 9.75 8.26
CA LEU A 189 -15.43 10.35 7.03
C LEU A 189 -15.65 11.85 7.06
N GLU A 190 -16.85 12.31 7.38
CA GLU A 190 -17.19 13.74 7.45
C GLU A 190 -16.31 14.47 8.47
N GLN A 191 -16.12 13.87 9.65
CA GLN A 191 -15.29 14.43 10.72
C GLN A 191 -13.82 14.57 10.34
N THR A 192 -13.29 13.65 9.53
CA THR A 192 -11.86 13.57 9.19
C THR A 192 -11.56 14.12 7.78
N TYR A 193 -12.59 14.59 7.08
CA TYR A 193 -12.54 14.95 5.68
C TYR A 193 -11.57 16.10 5.41
N GLN A 194 -11.58 17.13 6.27
CA GLN A 194 -10.69 18.29 6.15
C GLN A 194 -9.24 17.92 6.44
N GLU A 195 -8.95 17.18 7.52
CA GLU A 195 -7.58 16.73 7.81
C GLU A 195 -7.03 15.85 6.69
N ALA A 196 -7.86 14.93 6.17
CA ALA A 196 -7.47 14.06 5.07
C ALA A 196 -7.15 14.87 3.80
N TYR A 197 -7.94 15.91 3.50
CA TYR A 197 -7.65 16.82 2.40
C TYR A 197 -6.35 17.60 2.60
N GLN A 198 -6.04 18.06 3.81
CA GLN A 198 -4.77 18.76 4.08
C GLN A 198 -3.55 17.87 3.87
N VAL A 199 -3.61 16.59 4.28
CA VAL A 199 -2.54 15.61 4.00
C VAL A 199 -2.40 15.38 2.49
N TYR A 200 -3.52 15.29 1.76
CA TYR A 200 -3.53 15.17 0.30
C TYR A 200 -2.87 16.38 -0.38
N LEU A 201 -3.26 17.58 0.01
CA LEU A 201 -2.73 18.84 -0.53
C LEU A 201 -1.22 18.90 -0.35
N LYS A 202 -0.74 18.68 0.88
CA LYS A 202 0.70 18.65 1.19
C LYS A 202 1.44 17.60 0.36
N TYR A 203 0.86 16.40 0.23
CA TYR A 203 1.44 15.32 -0.56
C TYR A 203 1.57 15.67 -2.04
N GLN A 204 0.51 16.18 -2.67
CA GLN A 204 0.54 16.54 -4.09
C GLN A 204 1.58 17.62 -4.39
N MET A 205 1.62 18.66 -3.56
CA MET A 205 2.59 19.75 -3.73
C MET A 205 4.03 19.25 -3.56
N ALA A 206 4.33 18.48 -2.52
CA ALA A 206 5.71 18.07 -2.22
C ALA A 206 6.21 16.90 -3.09
N VAL A 207 5.34 15.96 -3.45
CA VAL A 207 5.72 14.71 -4.13
C VAL A 207 5.42 14.73 -5.63
N HIS A 208 4.40 15.47 -6.05
CA HIS A 208 4.03 15.64 -7.46
C HIS A 208 4.42 17.00 -8.04
N GLY A 209 4.70 18.01 -7.20
CA GLY A 209 5.02 19.36 -7.67
C GLY A 209 3.81 20.09 -8.22
N ASP A 210 2.60 19.64 -7.88
CA ASP A 210 1.36 20.29 -8.30
C ASP A 210 1.21 21.64 -7.59
N SER A 211 0.63 22.63 -8.29
CA SER A 211 0.27 23.90 -7.66
C SER A 211 -0.94 23.73 -6.75
N ALA A 212 -1.05 24.58 -5.72
CA ALA A 212 -2.19 24.58 -4.80
C ALA A 212 -3.54 24.72 -5.53
N GLU A 213 -3.57 25.50 -6.61
CA GLU A 213 -4.73 25.72 -7.48
C GLU A 213 -5.21 24.43 -8.19
N LYS A 214 -4.30 23.48 -8.45
CA LYS A 214 -4.61 22.18 -9.06
C LYS A 214 -5.00 21.12 -8.02
N CYS A 215 -4.89 21.44 -6.74
CA CYS A 215 -5.11 20.50 -5.64
C CYS A 215 -6.40 20.84 -4.88
N THR A 216 -7.47 21.18 -5.59
CA THR A 216 -8.71 21.67 -4.97
C THR A 216 -9.45 20.58 -4.19
N LEU A 217 -10.26 21.02 -3.22
CA LEU A 217 -11.17 20.16 -2.46
C LEU A 217 -12.16 19.42 -3.38
N HIS A 218 -12.61 20.07 -4.46
CA HIS A 218 -13.48 19.44 -5.46
C HIS A 218 -12.78 18.27 -6.17
N GLN A 219 -11.54 18.46 -6.61
CA GLN A 219 -10.76 17.38 -7.24
C GLN A 219 -10.49 16.25 -6.26
N TYR A 220 -10.08 16.56 -5.04
CA TYR A 220 -9.91 15.56 -3.98
C TYR A 220 -11.18 14.72 -3.80
N THR A 221 -12.34 15.37 -3.66
CA THR A 221 -13.63 14.69 -3.53
C THR A 221 -13.94 13.81 -4.73
N ARG A 222 -13.80 14.38 -5.93
CA ARG A 222 -14.14 13.72 -7.18
C ARG A 222 -13.30 12.47 -7.39
N PHE A 223 -12.00 12.50 -7.06
CA PHE A 223 -11.09 11.41 -7.35
C PHE A 223 -10.95 10.39 -6.21
N LEU A 224 -10.96 10.84 -4.96
CA LEU A 224 -10.55 10.03 -3.81
C LEU A 224 -11.67 9.72 -2.83
N VAL A 225 -12.79 10.45 -2.88
CA VAL A 225 -13.91 10.27 -1.95
C VAL A 225 -15.10 9.61 -2.65
N LYS A 226 -15.52 10.16 -3.80
CA LYS A 226 -16.62 9.61 -4.58
C LYS A 226 -16.30 8.20 -5.08
N SER A 227 -17.31 7.33 -5.08
CA SER A 227 -17.22 5.97 -5.56
C SER A 227 -18.51 5.54 -6.25
N PRO A 228 -18.43 4.74 -7.33
CA PRO A 228 -19.61 4.16 -7.96
C PRO A 228 -20.16 2.98 -7.16
N LEU A 229 -19.39 2.43 -6.21
CA LEU A 229 -19.69 1.18 -5.54
C LEU A 229 -20.80 1.35 -4.52
N LYS A 230 -21.99 0.87 -4.85
CA LYS A 230 -23.15 0.89 -3.94
C LYS A 230 -23.36 -0.51 -3.37
N SER A 231 -23.18 -0.67 -2.06
CA SER A 231 -23.52 -1.91 -1.34
C SER A 231 -25.04 -2.03 -1.13
N TYR A 232 -25.73 -0.90 -0.91
CA TYR A 232 -27.15 -0.82 -0.55
C TYR A 232 -28.14 -1.09 -1.71
N ALA A 233 -27.77 -0.75 -2.95
CA ALA A 233 -28.70 -0.84 -4.09
C ALA A 233 -29.08 -2.28 -4.47
N LEU A 234 -28.24 -3.27 -4.14
CA LEU A 234 -28.53 -4.68 -4.39
C LEU A 234 -29.49 -5.26 -3.34
N PHE A 235 -29.33 -4.86 -2.08
CA PHE A 235 -30.22 -5.24 -0.97
C PHE A 235 -31.65 -4.73 -1.20
N VAL A 236 -31.80 -3.46 -1.56
CA VAL A 236 -33.13 -2.87 -1.85
C VAL A 236 -33.80 -3.59 -3.02
N ARG A 237 -33.07 -3.90 -4.10
CA ARG A 237 -33.65 -4.63 -5.25
C ARG A 237 -33.98 -6.09 -4.93
N TYR A 238 -33.13 -6.78 -4.18
CA TYR A 238 -33.35 -8.17 -3.76
C TYR A 238 -34.59 -8.29 -2.87
N GLN A 239 -34.69 -7.46 -1.83
CA GLN A 239 -35.84 -7.48 -0.92
C GLN A 239 -37.15 -7.12 -1.64
N PHE A 240 -37.12 -6.10 -2.51
CA PHE A 240 -38.31 -5.70 -3.27
C PHE A 240 -38.78 -6.76 -4.28
N HIS A 241 -37.86 -7.43 -4.99
CA HIS A 241 -38.22 -8.35 -6.08
C HIS A 241 -38.45 -9.79 -5.62
N VAL A 242 -37.75 -10.26 -4.58
CA VAL A 242 -37.84 -11.65 -4.10
C VAL A 242 -38.86 -11.78 -2.97
N HIS A 243 -38.92 -10.80 -2.06
CA HIS A 243 -39.79 -10.85 -0.88
C HIS A 243 -41.06 -9.98 -1.01
N GLN A 244 -41.18 -9.18 -2.08
CA GLN A 244 -42.35 -8.31 -2.37
C GLN A 244 -42.67 -7.31 -1.25
N GLU A 245 -41.67 -6.90 -0.46
CA GLU A 245 -41.85 -6.00 0.68
C GLU A 245 -41.64 -4.54 0.26
N LYS A 246 -42.48 -3.63 0.77
CA LYS A 246 -42.45 -2.20 0.46
C LYS A 246 -41.38 -1.46 1.27
N ASP A 247 -40.81 -0.41 0.66
CA ASP A 247 -39.65 0.37 1.12
C ASP A 247 -39.76 0.94 2.55
N ASP A 248 -40.97 1.14 3.07
CA ASP A 248 -41.23 1.94 4.27
C ASP A 248 -40.81 1.28 5.60
N LYS A 249 -40.25 0.06 5.57
CA LYS A 249 -39.85 -0.71 6.77
C LYS A 249 -38.35 -0.86 7.01
N TRP A 250 -37.47 -0.51 6.07
CA TRP A 250 -36.07 -0.95 6.13
C TRP A 250 -35.10 0.21 6.37
N THR A 251 -34.55 0.27 7.58
CA THR A 251 -33.52 1.22 8.00
C THR A 251 -32.11 0.67 7.74
N TYR A 252 -31.10 1.54 7.65
CA TYR A 252 -29.67 1.16 7.47
C TYR A 252 -29.18 0.02 8.40
N PRO A 253 -29.60 -0.05 9.68
CA PRO A 253 -29.23 -1.16 10.57
C PRO A 253 -29.71 -2.55 10.12
N ALA A 254 -30.91 -2.66 9.51
CA ALA A 254 -31.41 -3.94 8.99
C ALA A 254 -30.63 -4.43 7.76
N PHE A 255 -30.05 -3.51 6.99
CA PHE A 255 -29.12 -3.83 5.91
C PHE A 255 -27.80 -4.40 6.44
N GLU A 256 -27.27 -3.88 7.56
CA GLU A 256 -26.05 -4.43 8.18
C GLU A 256 -26.26 -5.85 8.73
N GLU A 257 -27.45 -6.13 9.28
CA GLU A 257 -27.82 -7.44 9.81
C GLU A 257 -28.03 -8.50 8.70
N PHE A 258 -28.46 -8.08 7.50
CA PHE A 258 -28.60 -8.95 6.31
C PHE A 258 -27.27 -9.40 5.70
N LEU A 259 -26.16 -8.71 5.98
CA LEU A 259 -24.84 -8.95 5.38
C LEU A 259 -24.14 -10.22 5.92
N VAL A 260 -24.88 -11.30 6.17
CA VAL A 260 -24.43 -12.54 6.83
C VAL A 260 -23.21 -13.20 6.13
N ASP A 261 -22.98 -12.93 4.84
CA ASP A 261 -21.82 -13.40 4.03
C ASP A 261 -20.78 -12.30 3.68
N SER A 262 -20.85 -11.14 4.35
CA SER A 262 -19.94 -10.03 4.14
C SER A 262 -18.84 -10.04 5.20
N PRO A 263 -17.63 -9.50 4.93
CA PRO A 263 -16.75 -9.11 6.02
C PRO A 263 -17.52 -8.20 6.98
N LEU A 264 -17.25 -8.29 8.29
CA LEU A 264 -17.92 -7.49 9.34
C LEU A 264 -17.94 -5.98 9.02
N VAL A 265 -16.95 -5.51 8.27
CA VAL A 265 -16.81 -4.10 7.84
C VAL A 265 -17.60 -3.75 6.57
N GLY A 266 -18.15 -4.73 5.86
CA GLY A 266 -18.88 -4.60 4.61
C GLY A 266 -18.00 -4.51 3.35
N TYR A 267 -18.58 -4.78 2.18
CA TYR A 267 -17.97 -4.42 0.89
C TYR A 267 -18.19 -2.93 0.57
N GLY A 268 -17.36 -2.39 -0.34
CA GLY A 268 -17.46 -1.01 -0.82
C GLY A 268 -16.13 -0.26 -0.80
N SER A 269 -16.21 1.07 -0.70
CA SER A 269 -15.03 1.95 -0.71
C SER A 269 -14.74 2.52 0.67
N PHE A 270 -13.46 2.58 1.01
CA PHE A 270 -12.97 2.96 2.33
C PHE A 270 -11.70 3.81 2.24
N HIS A 271 -11.50 4.61 3.28
CA HIS A 271 -10.24 5.26 3.61
C HIS A 271 -9.61 4.52 4.79
N GLN A 272 -8.49 3.85 4.55
CA GLN A 272 -7.62 3.33 5.62
C GLN A 272 -6.74 4.48 6.12
N GLN A 273 -7.10 5.04 7.26
CA GLN A 273 -6.47 6.22 7.84
C GLN A 273 -5.41 5.83 8.86
N TYR A 274 -4.27 6.51 8.82
CA TYR A 274 -3.12 6.27 9.69
C TYR A 274 -2.92 7.48 10.60
N TRP A 275 -3.20 7.27 11.89
CA TRP A 275 -3.15 8.29 12.93
C TRP A 275 -1.92 8.10 13.80
N LEU A 276 -1.05 9.11 13.84
CA LEU A 276 0.16 9.11 14.65
C LEU A 276 0.02 10.12 15.77
N SER A 277 -0.03 9.64 17.01
CA SER A 277 -0.19 10.45 18.22
C SER A 277 -1.35 11.46 18.11
N GLY A 278 -2.50 11.01 17.57
CA GLY A 278 -3.70 11.82 17.41
C GLY A 278 -3.77 12.68 16.14
N ARG A 279 -2.74 12.68 15.29
CA ARG A 279 -2.73 13.40 14.00
C ARG A 279 -2.86 12.44 12.82
N LEU A 280 -3.74 12.74 11.87
CA LEU A 280 -3.81 12.01 10.60
C LEU A 280 -2.56 12.29 9.75
N VAL A 281 -1.85 11.24 9.37
CA VAL A 281 -0.58 11.35 8.63
C VAL A 281 -0.53 10.60 7.31
N ALA A 282 -1.45 9.66 7.08
CA ALA A 282 -1.58 9.00 5.78
C ALA A 282 -2.99 8.45 5.58
N VAL A 283 -3.36 8.28 4.31
CA VAL A 283 -4.63 7.67 3.92
C VAL A 283 -4.41 6.76 2.71
N GLY A 284 -4.83 5.51 2.84
CA GLY A 284 -5.03 4.58 1.73
C GLY A 284 -6.49 4.59 1.28
N VAL A 285 -6.75 4.96 0.04
CA VAL A 285 -8.07 4.82 -0.59
C VAL A 285 -8.15 3.41 -1.16
N ILE A 286 -9.06 2.60 -0.62
CA ILE A 286 -9.18 1.18 -0.96
C ILE A 286 -10.62 0.79 -1.28
N ASP A 287 -10.76 -0.25 -2.10
CA ASP A 287 -12.01 -0.96 -2.32
C ASP A 287 -11.93 -2.36 -1.72
N ILE A 288 -12.94 -2.74 -0.93
CA ILE A 288 -13.14 -4.09 -0.43
C ILE A 288 -14.20 -4.75 -1.31
N LEU A 289 -13.78 -5.75 -2.09
CA LEU A 289 -14.59 -6.45 -3.09
C LEU A 289 -14.70 -7.94 -2.74
N PRO A 290 -15.63 -8.70 -3.35
CA PRO A 290 -15.88 -10.10 -3.00
C PRO A 290 -14.67 -11.04 -3.07
N ARG A 291 -13.68 -10.73 -3.94
CA ARG A 291 -12.46 -11.54 -4.10
C ARG A 291 -11.17 -10.83 -3.70
N CYS A 292 -11.20 -9.52 -3.46
CA CYS A 292 -9.98 -8.77 -3.18
C CYS A 292 -10.15 -7.47 -2.41
N ILE A 293 -9.04 -7.02 -1.80
CA ILE A 293 -8.83 -5.59 -1.51
C ILE A 293 -8.07 -4.96 -2.68
N SER A 294 -8.55 -3.83 -3.18
CA SER A 294 -7.89 -3.05 -4.23
C SER A 294 -7.42 -1.70 -3.70
N SER A 295 -6.11 -1.45 -3.76
CA SER A 295 -5.50 -0.15 -3.49
C SER A 295 -5.75 0.78 -4.69
N VAL A 296 -6.51 1.86 -4.45
CA VAL A 296 -6.86 2.86 -5.47
C VAL A 296 -5.84 3.99 -5.48
N TYR A 297 -5.54 4.54 -4.30
CA TYR A 297 -4.58 5.63 -4.14
C TYR A 297 -4.01 5.65 -2.72
N PHE A 298 -2.80 6.18 -2.55
CA PHE A 298 -2.19 6.33 -1.23
C PHE A 298 -1.44 7.66 -1.18
N TYR A 299 -1.71 8.45 -0.15
CA TYR A 299 -1.04 9.72 0.11
C TYR A 299 -0.72 9.85 1.60
N TYR A 300 0.33 10.61 1.90
CA TYR A 300 0.88 10.70 3.25
C TYR A 300 1.62 12.00 3.48
N ASP A 301 1.87 12.32 4.74
CA ASP A 301 2.68 13.47 5.14
C ASP A 301 4.16 13.27 4.70
N PRO A 302 4.66 14.07 3.74
CA PRO A 302 6.01 13.90 3.18
C PRO A 302 7.15 13.91 4.21
N ASP A 303 6.95 14.55 5.37
CA ASP A 303 7.95 14.61 6.45
C ASP A 303 8.24 13.19 7.00
N LEU A 304 7.28 12.27 6.87
CA LEU A 304 7.41 10.87 7.25
C LEU A 304 7.90 9.97 6.10
N GLY A 305 8.34 10.54 4.97
CA GLY A 305 8.80 9.78 3.80
C GLY A 305 9.94 8.80 4.11
N HIS A 306 10.77 9.11 5.09
CA HIS A 306 11.85 8.24 5.58
C HIS A 306 11.36 6.88 6.13
N LEU A 307 10.08 6.77 6.50
CA LEU A 307 9.46 5.53 6.97
C LEU A 307 9.05 4.58 5.84
N SER A 308 9.13 5.03 4.58
CA SER A 308 8.66 4.26 3.40
C SER A 308 7.19 3.84 3.53
N LEU A 309 6.33 4.82 3.83
CA LEU A 309 4.92 4.61 4.15
C LEU A 309 4.13 3.89 3.04
N GLY A 310 4.50 4.06 1.76
CA GLY A 310 3.86 3.31 0.66
C GLY A 310 4.01 1.78 0.83
N THR A 311 5.22 1.29 1.11
CA THR A 311 5.43 -0.14 1.39
C THR A 311 4.74 -0.56 2.68
N TYR A 312 4.80 0.26 3.72
CA TYR A 312 4.16 -0.06 5.00
C TYR A 312 2.63 -0.19 4.86
N ALA A 313 1.99 0.73 4.12
CA ALA A 313 0.57 0.72 3.85
C ALA A 313 0.16 -0.52 3.03
N SER A 314 0.92 -0.89 2.00
CA SER A 314 0.65 -2.11 1.24
C SER A 314 0.73 -3.38 2.09
N LEU A 315 1.65 -3.44 3.05
CA LEU A 315 1.71 -4.55 4.02
C LEU A 315 0.52 -4.54 4.99
N ARG A 316 0.00 -3.37 5.35
CA ARG A 316 -1.21 -3.23 6.17
C ARG A 316 -2.47 -3.64 5.41
N GLU A 317 -2.62 -3.25 4.14
CA GLU A 317 -3.72 -3.66 3.27
C GLU A 317 -3.69 -5.18 3.01
N LEU A 318 -2.50 -5.75 2.85
CA LEU A 318 -2.31 -7.20 2.75
C LEU A 318 -2.72 -7.93 4.05
N ALA A 319 -2.31 -7.42 5.21
CA ALA A 319 -2.73 -7.98 6.50
C ALA A 319 -4.25 -7.86 6.71
N LEU A 320 -4.86 -6.76 6.28
CA LEU A 320 -6.31 -6.61 6.27
C LEU A 320 -6.97 -7.66 5.38
N THR A 321 -6.42 -7.92 4.18
CA THR A 321 -6.90 -8.98 3.27
C THR A 321 -6.87 -10.35 3.97
N GLN A 322 -5.77 -10.69 4.64
CA GLN A 322 -5.63 -11.94 5.41
C GLN A 322 -6.64 -12.02 6.56
N SER A 323 -6.91 -10.91 7.26
CA SER A 323 -7.89 -10.86 8.34
C SER A 323 -9.32 -11.05 7.84
N LEU A 324 -9.70 -10.40 6.73
CA LEU A 324 -11.04 -10.50 6.17
C LEU A 324 -11.32 -11.87 5.56
N TYR A 325 -10.31 -12.57 5.04
CA TYR A 325 -10.44 -13.93 4.52
C TYR A 325 -11.12 -14.90 5.52
N HIS A 326 -10.88 -14.73 6.83
CA HIS A 326 -11.50 -15.56 7.86
C HIS A 326 -13.04 -15.47 7.91
N HIS A 327 -13.60 -14.35 7.44
CA HIS A 327 -15.04 -14.11 7.39
C HIS A 327 -15.59 -14.26 5.97
N ALA A 328 -14.77 -13.97 4.95
CA ALA A 328 -15.13 -14.09 3.55
C ALA A 328 -14.03 -14.82 2.77
N PRO A 329 -14.06 -16.18 2.70
CA PRO A 329 -12.98 -16.98 2.11
C PRO A 329 -12.73 -16.72 0.62
N SER A 330 -13.69 -16.15 -0.11
CA SER A 330 -13.46 -15.71 -1.50
C SER A 330 -12.46 -14.55 -1.59
N LEU A 331 -12.34 -13.74 -0.54
CA LEU A 331 -11.48 -12.56 -0.45
C LEU A 331 -10.04 -12.97 -0.12
N GLN A 332 -9.31 -13.39 -1.14
CA GLN A 332 -7.96 -13.95 -1.00
C GLN A 332 -6.87 -13.15 -1.71
N TYR A 333 -7.25 -12.12 -2.48
CA TYR A 333 -6.31 -11.35 -3.29
C TYR A 333 -6.14 -9.91 -2.81
N TYR A 334 -4.94 -9.37 -3.00
CA TYR A 334 -4.63 -7.96 -2.81
C TYR A 334 -4.15 -7.35 -4.13
N TYR A 335 -4.84 -6.32 -4.61
CA TYR A 335 -4.55 -5.63 -5.87
C TYR A 335 -3.86 -4.30 -5.56
N MET A 336 -2.61 -4.15 -5.97
CA MET A 336 -1.80 -2.95 -5.71
C MET A 336 -1.96 -1.87 -6.80
N GLY A 337 -2.94 -2.02 -7.70
CA GLY A 337 -3.08 -1.19 -8.89
C GLY A 337 -2.13 -1.60 -10.02
N PHE A 338 -1.78 -0.64 -10.88
CA PHE A 338 -0.79 -0.85 -11.94
C PHE A 338 0.64 -0.75 -11.43
N TYR A 339 1.58 -1.32 -12.17
CA TYR A 339 3.01 -1.14 -12.03
C TYR A 339 3.63 -0.79 -13.38
N ILE A 340 4.39 0.29 -13.37
CA ILE A 340 5.20 0.74 -14.50
C ILE A 340 6.65 0.63 -14.04
N GLN A 341 7.41 -0.28 -14.65
CA GLN A 341 8.79 -0.60 -14.25
C GLN A 341 9.72 0.63 -14.30
N THR A 342 9.49 1.54 -15.25
CA THR A 342 10.27 2.76 -15.43
C THR A 342 9.91 3.87 -14.46
N CYS A 343 8.79 3.78 -13.74
CA CYS A 343 8.33 4.84 -12.83
C CYS A 343 8.95 4.69 -11.42
N PRO A 344 9.83 5.60 -10.98
CA PRO A 344 10.45 5.51 -9.66
C PRO A 344 9.44 5.51 -8.51
N LYS A 345 8.31 6.23 -8.67
CA LYS A 345 7.23 6.32 -7.68
C LYS A 345 6.51 4.98 -7.45
N MET A 346 6.66 4.01 -8.35
CA MET A 346 5.99 2.71 -8.29
C MET A 346 6.92 1.57 -7.90
N ARG A 347 8.22 1.83 -7.70
CA ARG A 347 9.22 0.81 -7.33
C ARG A 347 8.89 0.04 -6.06
N TYR A 348 8.10 0.62 -5.16
CA TYR A 348 7.70 -0.04 -3.91
C TYR A 348 6.78 -1.24 -4.12
N LYS A 349 6.17 -1.38 -5.30
CA LYS A 349 5.27 -2.50 -5.64
C LYS A 349 6.02 -3.74 -6.18
N ALA A 350 7.32 -3.61 -6.45
CA ALA A 350 8.16 -4.66 -7.03
C ALA A 350 8.82 -5.57 -5.98
#